data_AF-A0A5C3NX65-F1
#
_entry.id   AF-A0A5C3NX65-F1
#
_cell.length_a   1.000
_cell.length_b   1.000
_cell.length_c   1.000
_cell.angle_alpha   90.00
_cell.angle_beta   90.00
_cell.angle_gamma   90.00
#
_symmetry.space_group_name_H-M   'P 1'
#
loop_
_entity.id
_entity.type
_entity.pdbx_description
1 polymer ?
#
loop_
_entity_poly.entity_id
_entity_poly.type
_entity_poly.pdbx_seq_one_letter_code
_entity_poly.pdbx_strand_id
1 'polypeptide(L)'
;MLPVGQFAATALRQCSRHSAVGIAVAHRFRSVSTGSSFASAPNWIDRNNKLGSKTGTWDHILGITNIEDARKTRKQTPETIWDTWEKQKVAQLPRPHTPYSGRSVSVEKGDVHSALVKLKGILTINAVRYTHVRDERHEKKGEKRNRLKSQRWRRRFAHEVRKKVQLVNEIRARGA
;
A
#
# COMPACT_ATOMS: atom_id res chain seq x y z
N MET A 1 -55.01 5.97 -40.32
CA MET A 1 -53.76 6.23 -41.06
C MET A 1 -52.75 6.83 -40.09
N LEU A 2 -51.68 6.11 -39.78
CA LEU A 2 -50.57 6.58 -38.92
C LEU A 2 -49.41 7.01 -39.81
N PRO A 3 -48.75 8.16 -39.57
CA PRO A 3 -47.45 8.41 -40.15
C PRO A 3 -46.30 7.93 -39.26
N VAL A 4 -45.32 7.36 -39.95
CA VAL A 4 -44.11 6.68 -39.52
C VAL A 4 -43.06 7.68 -39.00
N GLY A 5 -42.25 7.23 -38.05
CA GLY A 5 -41.29 8.05 -37.31
C GLY A 5 -40.09 8.59 -38.10
N GLN A 6 -39.43 9.57 -37.50
CA GLN A 6 -38.08 9.99 -37.84
C GLN A 6 -37.27 10.18 -36.55
N PHE A 7 -36.24 9.36 -36.41
CA PHE A 7 -35.15 9.55 -35.46
C PHE A 7 -34.15 10.53 -36.09
N ALA A 8 -33.77 11.59 -35.38
CA ALA A 8 -32.69 12.50 -35.78
C ALA A 8 -31.58 12.53 -34.72
N ALA A 9 -30.36 12.66 -35.22
CA ALA A 9 -29.12 12.23 -34.60
C ALA A 9 -28.55 13.14 -33.50
N THR A 10 -27.80 12.47 -32.63
CA THR A 10 -26.99 12.90 -31.50
C THR A 10 -25.90 13.91 -31.88
N ALA A 11 -25.88 15.08 -31.23
CA ALA A 11 -24.76 16.03 -31.32
C ALA A 11 -23.62 15.66 -30.34
N LEU A 12 -22.41 15.68 -30.87
CA LEU A 12 -21.14 15.27 -30.26
C LEU A 12 -20.72 16.18 -29.09
N ARG A 13 -20.38 15.57 -27.94
CA ARG A 13 -19.62 16.23 -26.86
C ARG A 13 -18.13 16.26 -27.23
N GLN A 14 -17.57 17.45 -27.31
CA GLN A 14 -16.13 17.69 -27.37
C GLN A 14 -15.51 17.45 -25.99
N CYS A 15 -14.49 16.59 -25.91
CA CYS A 15 -13.64 16.45 -24.72
C CYS A 15 -12.21 16.82 -25.10
N SER A 16 -11.70 17.88 -24.46
CA SER A 16 -10.33 18.35 -24.49
C SER A 16 -9.35 17.28 -23.98
N ARG A 17 -8.21 17.15 -24.65
CA ARG A 17 -7.13 16.19 -24.33
C ARG A 17 -6.20 16.81 -23.29
N HIS A 18 -6.13 16.23 -22.09
CA HIS A 18 -5.01 16.45 -21.17
C HIS A 18 -3.89 15.44 -21.45
N SER A 19 -2.67 15.95 -21.58
CA SER A 19 -1.42 15.22 -21.73
C SER A 19 -1.13 14.38 -20.48
N ALA A 20 -0.89 13.08 -20.65
CA ALA A 20 -0.42 12.19 -19.59
C ALA A 20 1.09 11.94 -19.77
N VAL A 21 1.87 12.38 -18.78
CA VAL A 21 3.30 12.10 -18.62
C VAL A 21 3.45 10.60 -18.31
N GLY A 22 4.14 9.86 -19.17
CA GLY A 22 4.40 8.43 -19.01
C GLY A 22 5.46 8.16 -17.94
N ILE A 23 5.13 7.33 -16.96
CA ILE A 23 6.09 6.78 -15.99
C ILE A 23 6.69 5.51 -16.60
N ALA A 24 7.95 5.57 -17.01
CA ALA A 24 8.70 4.41 -17.47
C ALA A 24 9.12 3.54 -16.29
N VAL A 25 8.64 2.29 -16.24
CA VAL A 25 9.11 1.28 -15.26
C VAL A 25 10.21 0.46 -15.91
N ALA A 26 11.46 0.74 -15.53
CA ALA A 26 12.62 -0.04 -15.94
C ALA A 26 12.68 -1.35 -15.15
N HIS A 27 12.63 -2.49 -15.84
CA HIS A 27 12.92 -3.80 -15.25
C HIS A 27 14.43 -4.01 -15.21
N ARG A 28 15.03 -3.86 -14.02
CA ARG A 28 16.44 -4.15 -13.78
C ARG A 28 16.58 -5.63 -13.41
N PHE A 29 17.10 -6.44 -14.32
CA PHE A 29 17.56 -7.79 -14.00
C PHE A 29 18.78 -7.69 -13.07
N ARG A 30 18.74 -8.37 -11.93
CA ARG A 30 19.83 -8.43 -10.97
C ARG A 30 20.65 -9.69 -11.25
N SER A 31 21.87 -9.51 -11.77
CA SER A 31 22.88 -10.57 -11.81
C SER A 31 23.34 -10.91 -10.38
N VAL A 32 23.49 -12.20 -10.09
CA VAL A 32 24.10 -12.70 -8.85
C VAL A 32 25.59 -12.83 -9.10
N SER A 33 26.38 -11.93 -8.52
CA SER A 33 27.83 -12.05 -8.45
C SER A 33 28.21 -12.89 -7.24
N THR A 34 28.81 -14.05 -7.48
CA THR A 34 29.57 -14.81 -6.50
C THR A 34 30.86 -14.04 -6.17
N GLY A 35 31.01 -13.60 -4.92
CA GLY A 35 32.18 -12.82 -4.49
C GLY A 35 32.37 -12.79 -2.97
N SER A 36 33.49 -13.40 -2.54
CA SER A 36 34.25 -13.26 -1.29
C SER A 36 33.53 -13.33 0.06
N SER A 37 33.79 -14.43 0.77
CA SER A 37 33.55 -14.63 2.19
C SER A 37 34.31 -13.59 3.04
N PHE A 38 33.65 -12.51 3.43
CA PHE A 38 34.04 -11.73 4.60
C PHE A 38 33.10 -12.14 5.74
N ALA A 39 33.69 -12.66 6.82
CA ALA A 39 32.97 -13.00 8.04
C ALA A 39 32.11 -11.80 8.48
N SER A 40 30.79 -11.95 8.40
CA SER A 40 29.87 -10.92 8.85
C SER A 40 29.91 -10.91 10.37
N ALA A 41 30.59 -9.91 10.95
CA ALA A 41 30.60 -9.69 12.39
C ALA A 41 29.15 -9.57 12.93
N PRO A 42 28.85 -10.13 14.11
CA PRO A 42 27.52 -10.13 14.70
C PRO A 42 26.90 -8.72 14.84
N ASN A 43 25.60 -8.66 14.60
CA ASN A 43 24.82 -7.45 14.35
C ASN A 43 24.56 -6.58 15.61
N TRP A 44 25.18 -6.93 16.75
CA TRP A 44 25.12 -6.13 17.97
C TRP A 44 26.28 -5.12 18.08
N ILE A 45 27.26 -5.19 17.18
CA ILE A 45 28.30 -4.17 17.02
C ILE A 45 27.77 -3.13 16.03
N ASP A 46 27.26 -2.02 16.57
CA ASP A 46 26.71 -0.93 15.78
C ASP A 46 27.82 -0.17 15.04
N ARG A 47 27.98 -0.44 13.73
CA ARG A 47 28.98 0.24 12.87
C ARG A 47 28.58 1.66 12.49
N ASN A 48 27.38 2.12 12.86
CA ASN A 48 26.87 3.42 12.43
C ASN A 48 27.25 4.58 13.35
N ASN A 49 27.98 4.34 14.44
CA ASN A 49 28.57 5.41 15.24
C ASN A 49 29.86 5.94 14.56
N LYS A 50 29.73 6.46 13.34
CA LYS A 50 30.71 7.39 12.77
C LYS A 50 30.41 8.79 13.32
N LEU A 51 30.71 9.03 14.60
CA LEU A 51 30.95 10.40 15.04
C LEU A 51 32.34 10.79 14.52
N GLY A 52 32.35 11.82 13.67
CA GLY A 52 33.57 12.52 13.29
C GLY A 52 34.14 13.31 14.46
N SER A 53 34.76 12.63 15.43
CA SER A 53 35.68 13.27 16.37
C SER A 53 37.03 12.57 16.33
N LYS A 54 38.09 13.34 16.12
CA LYS A 54 39.48 12.92 16.15
C LYS A 54 39.96 12.67 17.60
N THR A 55 39.19 11.93 18.40
CA THR A 55 39.53 11.70 19.80
C THR A 55 39.45 10.21 20.11
N GLY A 56 40.51 9.70 20.74
CA GLY A 56 40.91 8.30 20.65
C GLY A 56 39.99 7.33 21.38
N THR A 57 40.33 6.05 21.21
CA THR A 57 39.88 4.85 21.94
C THR A 57 39.96 4.98 23.48
N TRP A 58 40.36 6.12 24.02
CA TRP A 58 40.36 6.39 25.46
C TRP A 58 39.24 7.33 25.90
N ASP A 59 38.63 8.11 24.99
CA ASP A 59 37.49 8.99 25.33
C ASP A 59 36.24 8.21 25.71
N HIS A 60 36.02 7.04 25.10
CA HIS A 60 34.89 6.19 25.49
C HIS A 60 35.11 5.52 26.85
N ILE A 61 36.37 5.31 27.26
CA ILE A 61 36.72 4.76 28.58
C ILE A 61 36.62 5.86 29.64
N LEU A 62 37.01 7.09 29.32
CA LEU A 62 36.85 8.26 30.19
C LEU A 62 35.39 8.72 30.28
N GLY A 63 34.57 8.48 29.25
CA GLY A 63 33.12 8.67 29.31
C GLY A 63 32.43 7.76 30.35
N ILE A 64 33.04 6.63 30.72
CA ILE A 64 32.59 5.75 31.82
C ILE A 64 32.80 6.44 33.18
N THR A 65 33.73 7.38 33.26
CA THR A 65 34.03 8.16 34.48
C THR A 65 33.15 9.39 34.65
N ASN A 66 32.24 9.69 33.70
CA ASN A 66 31.04 10.50 33.98
C ASN A 66 30.10 9.69 34.89
N ILE A 67 30.58 9.53 36.13
CA ILE A 67 29.93 8.86 37.25
C ILE A 67 28.55 9.47 37.47
N GLU A 68 28.32 10.74 37.11
CA GLU A 68 27.00 11.38 37.23
C GLU A 68 25.96 10.82 36.27
N ASP A 69 26.30 10.58 35.00
CA ASP A 69 25.37 10.01 34.02
C ASP A 69 25.17 8.50 34.25
N ALA A 70 26.22 7.79 34.67
CA ALA A 70 26.13 6.40 35.13
C ALA A 70 25.35 6.24 36.45
N ARG A 71 25.38 7.25 37.34
CA ARG A 71 24.57 7.29 38.58
C ARG A 71 23.10 7.62 38.28
N LYS A 72 22.81 8.44 37.26
CA LYS A 72 21.44 8.71 36.81
C LYS A 72 20.77 7.46 36.24
N THR A 73 21.49 6.66 35.45
CA THR A 73 20.95 5.38 34.92
C THR A 73 20.80 4.30 35.98
N ARG A 74 21.62 4.30 37.05
CA ARG A 74 21.56 3.33 38.16
C ARG A 74 20.47 3.60 39.22
N LYS A 75 19.83 4.77 39.21
CA LYS A 75 18.78 5.15 40.19
C LYS A 75 17.34 4.97 39.68
N GLN A 76 17.17 4.54 38.44
CA GLN A 76 15.84 4.19 37.94
C GLN A 76 15.49 2.81 38.50
N THR A 77 14.42 2.73 39.27
CA THR A 77 13.85 1.44 39.65
C THR A 77 13.42 0.70 38.38
N PRO A 78 13.46 -0.64 38.33
CA PRO A 78 13.00 -1.39 37.16
C PRO A 78 11.61 -0.95 36.67
N GLU A 79 10.72 -0.57 37.60
CA GLU A 79 9.39 -0.05 37.31
C GLU A 79 9.44 1.26 36.53
N THR A 80 10.33 2.18 36.88
CA THR A 80 10.50 3.46 36.15
C THR A 80 11.10 3.28 34.75
N ILE A 81 11.99 2.30 34.57
CA ILE A 81 12.51 1.92 33.24
C ILE A 81 11.38 1.34 32.38
N TRP A 82 10.54 0.48 32.94
CA TRP A 82 9.42 -0.12 32.22
C TRP A 82 8.35 0.92 31.89
N ASP A 83 8.01 1.82 32.83
CA ASP A 83 7.06 2.91 32.62
C ASP A 83 7.52 3.87 31.50
N THR A 84 8.81 4.21 31.47
CA THR A 84 9.36 5.08 30.43
C THR A 84 9.35 4.38 29.07
N TRP A 85 9.67 3.08 29.04
CA TRP A 85 9.63 2.28 27.82
C TRP A 85 8.20 2.09 27.30
N GLU A 86 7.23 1.84 28.19
CA GLU A 86 5.82 1.74 27.87
C GLU A 86 5.33 3.05 27.25
N LYS A 87 5.56 4.19 27.92
CA LYS A 87 5.14 5.51 27.44
C LYS A 87 5.76 5.86 26.09
N GLN A 88 7.02 5.50 25.85
CA GLN A 88 7.70 5.81 24.58
C GLN A 88 7.32 4.86 23.45
N LYS A 89 7.33 3.55 23.70
CA LYS A 89 7.10 2.55 22.65
C LYS A 89 5.63 2.25 22.42
N VAL A 90 4.83 2.05 23.48
CA VAL A 90 3.42 1.67 23.32
C VAL A 90 2.62 2.78 22.68
N ALA A 91 2.93 4.05 22.98
CA ALA A 91 2.31 5.20 22.31
C ALA A 91 2.57 5.26 20.79
N GLN A 92 3.69 4.68 20.33
CA GLN A 92 4.09 4.66 18.92
C GLN A 92 3.69 3.37 18.20
N LEU A 93 3.14 2.37 18.90
CA LEU A 93 2.69 1.14 18.27
C LEU A 93 1.46 1.42 17.39
N PRO A 94 1.42 0.86 16.17
CA PRO A 94 0.22 0.93 15.36
C PRO A 94 -0.92 0.22 16.10
N ARG A 95 -2.13 0.76 15.99
CA ARG A 95 -3.31 0.15 16.63
C ARG A 95 -3.42 -1.33 16.20
N PRO A 96 -3.73 -2.24 17.13
CA PRO A 96 -3.89 -3.64 16.80
C PRO A 96 -4.97 -3.80 15.73
N HIS A 97 -4.73 -4.71 14.79
CA HIS A 97 -5.58 -4.88 13.64
C HIS A 97 -6.93 -5.50 14.04
N THR A 98 -7.96 -4.67 14.15
CA THR A 98 -9.34 -5.11 14.38
C THR A 98 -10.00 -5.52 13.05
N PRO A 99 -11.15 -6.23 13.07
CA PRO A 99 -11.93 -6.51 11.85
C PRO A 99 -12.34 -5.26 11.06
N TYR A 100 -12.27 -4.10 11.70
CA TYR A 100 -12.60 -2.78 11.14
C TYR A 100 -11.38 -2.00 10.63
N SER A 101 -10.16 -2.48 10.91
CA SER A 101 -8.92 -1.78 10.54
C SER A 101 -8.86 -1.46 9.04
N GLY A 102 -9.30 -2.38 8.17
CA GLY A 102 -9.39 -2.17 6.72
C GLY A 102 -10.68 -1.52 6.19
N ARG A 103 -11.57 -1.03 7.07
CA ARG A 103 -12.86 -0.41 6.71
C ARG A 103 -13.12 0.89 7.48
N SER A 104 -12.09 1.43 8.11
CA SER A 104 -12.14 2.71 8.82
C SER A 104 -11.32 3.74 8.04
N VAL A 105 -11.77 4.98 8.05
CA VAL A 105 -11.09 6.12 7.42
C VAL A 105 -11.12 7.27 8.40
N SER A 106 -9.96 7.83 8.71
CA SER A 106 -9.87 9.02 9.57
C SER A 106 -10.43 10.23 8.81
N VAL A 107 -11.19 11.08 9.51
CA VAL A 107 -11.68 12.34 8.96
C VAL A 107 -10.61 13.41 9.20
N GLU A 108 -10.01 13.90 8.12
CA GLU A 108 -9.02 14.96 8.18
C GLU A 108 -9.71 16.32 8.09
N LYS A 109 -9.37 17.24 9.01
CA LYS A 109 -9.79 18.66 8.96
C LYS A 109 -11.31 18.88 8.86
N GLY A 110 -12.11 17.94 9.38
CA GLY A 110 -13.57 18.00 9.32
C GLY A 110 -14.18 17.72 7.94
N ASP A 111 -13.39 17.34 6.93
CA ASP A 111 -13.91 16.97 5.62
C ASP A 111 -14.48 15.54 5.63
N VAL A 112 -15.73 15.45 6.07
CA VAL A 112 -16.50 14.20 6.14
C VAL A 112 -16.79 13.68 4.73
N HIS A 113 -17.03 14.55 3.76
CA HIS A 113 -17.41 14.14 2.42
C HIS A 113 -16.30 13.33 1.75
N SER A 114 -15.07 13.85 1.75
CA SER A 114 -13.92 13.16 1.18
C SER A 114 -13.64 11.85 1.91
N ALA A 115 -13.78 11.81 3.23
CA ALA A 115 -13.63 10.59 4.02
C ALA A 115 -14.66 9.52 3.63
N LEU A 116 -15.93 9.90 3.41
CA LEU A 116 -16.99 8.98 2.97
C LEU A 116 -16.77 8.47 1.54
N VAL A 117 -16.27 9.29 0.63
CA VAL A 117 -15.92 8.87 -0.74
C VAL A 117 -14.77 7.86 -0.71
N LYS A 118 -13.72 8.12 0.08
CA LYS A 118 -12.62 7.19 0.30
C LYS A 118 -13.13 5.86 0.88
N LEU A 119 -13.96 5.93 1.92
CA LEU A 119 -14.56 4.74 2.55
C LEU A 119 -15.39 3.93 1.54
N LYS A 120 -16.21 4.60 0.72
CA LYS A 120 -16.99 3.94 -0.34
C LYS A 120 -16.08 3.20 -1.31
N GLY A 121 -14.99 3.82 -1.75
CA GLY A 121 -13.99 3.20 -2.63
C GLY A 121 -13.37 1.93 -2.01
N ILE A 122 -12.95 2.01 -0.74
CA ILE A 122 -12.40 0.87 0.01
C ILE A 122 -13.41 -0.29 0.08
N LEU A 123 -14.67 -0.01 0.41
CA LEU A 123 -15.72 -1.03 0.47
C LEU A 123 -16.02 -1.66 -0.89
N THR A 124 -15.89 -0.91 -1.99
CA THR A 124 -16.04 -1.42 -3.35
C THR A 124 -14.88 -2.33 -3.76
N ILE A 125 -13.63 -1.94 -3.49
CA ILE A 125 -12.43 -2.74 -3.79
C ILE A 125 -12.46 -4.06 -3.01
N ASN A 126 -12.81 -4.00 -1.73
CA ASN A 126 -12.97 -5.18 -0.87
C ASN A 126 -14.26 -5.98 -1.16
N ALA A 127 -15.06 -5.52 -2.13
CA ALA A 127 -16.32 -6.13 -2.56
C ALA A 127 -17.35 -6.39 -1.44
N VAL A 128 -17.28 -5.66 -0.31
CA VAL A 128 -18.07 -5.91 0.91
C VAL A 128 -19.57 -5.87 0.66
N ARG A 129 -20.04 -4.84 -0.06
CA ARG A 129 -21.47 -4.70 -0.38
C ARG A 129 -21.96 -5.82 -1.29
N TYR A 130 -21.17 -6.17 -2.30
CA TYR A 130 -21.52 -7.22 -3.25
C TYR A 130 -21.54 -8.60 -2.58
N THR A 131 -20.58 -8.88 -1.69
CA THR A 131 -20.58 -10.13 -0.92
C THR A 131 -21.74 -10.18 0.05
N HIS A 132 -22.04 -9.08 0.75
CA HIS A 132 -23.18 -9.03 1.68
C HIS A 132 -24.49 -9.39 0.98
N VAL A 133 -24.84 -8.69 -0.11
CA VAL A 133 -26.07 -8.94 -0.88
C VAL A 133 -26.13 -10.37 -1.42
N ARG A 134 -24.99 -10.93 -1.82
CA ARG A 134 -24.93 -12.32 -2.28
C ARG A 134 -25.14 -13.31 -1.13
N ASP A 135 -24.56 -13.03 0.02
CA ASP A 135 -24.53 -13.95 1.15
C ASP A 135 -25.84 -13.89 1.98
N GLU A 136 -26.74 -12.94 1.69
CA GLU A 136 -28.11 -12.88 2.23
C GLU A 136 -28.91 -14.17 1.99
N ARG A 137 -28.61 -14.94 0.93
CA ARG A 137 -29.28 -16.21 0.64
C ARG A 137 -28.26 -17.32 0.39
N HIS A 138 -28.61 -18.54 0.77
CA HIS A 138 -27.78 -19.71 0.50
C HIS A 138 -27.71 -19.99 -1.01
N GLU A 139 -26.49 -19.93 -1.56
CA GLU A 139 -26.18 -20.39 -2.91
C GLU A 139 -25.69 -21.85 -2.86
N LYS A 140 -26.36 -22.75 -3.61
CA LYS A 140 -25.94 -24.16 -3.73
C LYS A 140 -24.49 -24.25 -4.24
N LYS A 141 -23.72 -25.23 -3.72
CA LYS A 141 -22.30 -25.41 -4.07
C LYS A 141 -22.04 -25.58 -5.57
N GLY A 142 -22.94 -26.26 -6.30
CA GLY A 142 -22.86 -26.43 -7.76
C GLY A 142 -22.97 -25.10 -8.50
N GLU A 143 -24.02 -24.35 -8.23
CA GLU A 143 -24.26 -23.01 -8.78
C GLU A 143 -23.11 -22.05 -8.49
N LYS A 144 -22.60 -22.06 -7.25
CA LYS A 144 -21.43 -21.26 -6.86
C LYS A 144 -20.21 -21.54 -7.72
N ARG A 145 -19.93 -22.82 -8.03
CA ARG A 145 -18.80 -23.22 -8.89
C ARG A 145 -19.01 -22.77 -10.34
N ASN A 146 -20.20 -22.97 -10.89
CA ASN A 146 -20.56 -22.57 -12.25
C ASN A 146 -20.45 -21.04 -12.43
N ARG A 147 -21.01 -20.29 -11.47
CA ARG A 147 -20.91 -18.83 -11.43
C ARG A 147 -19.46 -18.35 -11.37
N LEU A 148 -18.64 -18.90 -10.47
CA LEU A 148 -17.23 -18.52 -10.36
C LEU A 148 -16.43 -18.86 -11.63
N LYS A 149 -16.73 -19.99 -12.28
CA LYS A 149 -16.14 -20.36 -13.59
C LYS A 149 -16.50 -19.34 -14.66
N SER A 150 -17.79 -19.00 -14.80
CA SER A 150 -18.29 -17.99 -15.74
C SER A 150 -17.69 -16.61 -15.48
N GLN A 151 -17.60 -16.18 -14.21
CA GLN A 151 -17.01 -14.89 -13.85
C GLN A 151 -15.52 -14.83 -14.19
N ARG A 152 -14.75 -15.89 -13.87
CA ARG A 152 -13.33 -15.97 -14.23
C ARG A 152 -13.13 -15.90 -15.74
N TRP A 153 -13.95 -16.61 -16.51
CA TRP A 153 -13.89 -16.58 -17.97
C TRP A 153 -14.18 -15.19 -18.52
N ARG A 154 -15.27 -14.54 -18.08
CA ARG A 154 -15.61 -13.16 -18.49
C ARG A 154 -14.49 -12.15 -18.18
N ARG A 155 -13.85 -12.27 -17.01
CA ARG A 155 -12.72 -11.42 -16.62
C ARG A 155 -11.51 -11.62 -17.54
N ARG A 156 -11.15 -12.88 -17.82
CA ARG A 156 -10.06 -13.23 -18.74
C ARG A 156 -10.35 -12.75 -20.16
N PHE A 157 -11.55 -13.01 -20.66
CA PHE A 157 -11.97 -12.58 -22.00
C PHE A 157 -11.90 -11.06 -22.13
N ALA A 158 -12.47 -10.31 -21.18
CA ALA A 158 -12.42 -8.85 -21.20
C ALA A 158 -10.97 -8.32 -21.14
N HIS A 159 -10.09 -8.98 -20.40
CA HIS A 159 -8.67 -8.62 -20.34
C HIS A 159 -7.96 -8.83 -21.68
N GLU A 160 -8.18 -9.98 -22.33
CA GLU A 160 -7.59 -10.26 -23.64
C GLU A 160 -8.15 -9.32 -24.71
N VAL A 161 -9.46 -9.04 -24.71
CA VAL A 161 -10.06 -8.04 -25.60
C VAL A 161 -9.43 -6.67 -25.40
N ARG A 162 -9.25 -6.21 -24.15
CA ARG A 162 -8.59 -4.92 -23.87
C ARG A 162 -7.18 -4.87 -24.42
N LYS A 163 -6.37 -5.91 -24.25
CA LYS A 163 -5.00 -5.98 -24.81
C LYS A 163 -5.02 -5.85 -26.33
N LYS A 164 -5.92 -6.56 -27.01
CA LYS A 164 -6.02 -6.51 -28.47
C LYS A 164 -6.47 -5.13 -28.95
N VAL A 165 -7.45 -4.52 -28.27
CA VAL A 165 -7.89 -3.14 -28.58
C VAL A 165 -6.78 -2.12 -28.34
N GLN A 166 -6.02 -2.26 -27.25
CA GLN A 166 -4.86 -1.42 -26.97
C GLN A 166 -3.83 -1.50 -28.11
N LEU A 167 -3.49 -2.71 -28.55
CA LEU A 167 -2.58 -2.91 -29.69
C LEU A 167 -3.09 -2.25 -30.97
N VAL A 168 -4.38 -2.40 -31.29
CA VAL A 168 -4.99 -1.75 -32.47
C VAL A 168 -4.91 -0.22 -32.37
N ASN A 169 -5.20 0.33 -31.18
CA ASN A 169 -5.08 1.77 -30.95
C ASN A 169 -3.64 2.26 -31.09
N GLU A 170 -2.65 1.47 -30.64
CA GLU A 170 -1.23 1.79 -30.82
C GLU A 170 -0.82 1.78 -32.30
N ILE A 171 -1.25 0.79 -33.07
CA ILE A 171 -0.99 0.72 -34.53
C ILE A 171 -1.60 1.94 -35.22
N ARG A 172 -2.87 2.26 -34.90
CA ARG A 172 -3.57 3.43 -35.44
C ARG A 172 -2.87 4.74 -35.06
N ALA A 173 -2.40 4.87 -33.82
CA ALA A 173 -1.67 6.05 -33.35
C ALA A 173 -0.33 6.24 -34.07
N ARG A 174 0.29 5.15 -34.55
CA ARG A 174 1.52 5.17 -35.36
C ARG A 174 1.28 5.55 -36.83
N GLY A 175 0.03 5.59 -37.28
CA GLY A 175 -0.34 6.10 -38.61
C GLY A 175 -0.40 5.06 -39.74
N ALA A 176 -0.64 3.79 -39.41
CA ALA A 176 -1.09 2.79 -40.39
C ALA A 176 -2.60 2.85 -40.63
#